data_AF-A0A8H3EME5-F1
#
_entry.id   AF-A0A8H3EME5-F1
#
_cell.length_a   1.000
_cell.length_b   1.000
_cell.length_c   1.000
_cell.angle_alpha   90.00
_cell.angle_beta   90.00
_cell.angle_gamma   90.00
#
_symmetry.space_group_name_H-M   'P 1'
#
loop_
_entity.id
_entity.type
_entity.pdbx_description
1 polymer ?
#
loop_
_entity_poly.entity_id
_entity_poly.type
_entity_poly.pdbx_seq_one_letter_code
_entity_poly.pdbx_strand_id
1 'polypeptide(L)'
;MADASKLQLLTADYEGPTGKKHMQHEIGVVPSDISTTERVQYLAVLRSAVVALQEETNTFLTRKMEEDNQTASGNVDDKKEEENYGEEVVDDS
;
A
#
# COMPACT_ATOMS: atom_id res chain seq x y z
N MET A 1 11.63 30.74 19.28
CA MET A 1 12.45 29.56 18.94
C MET A 1 11.55 28.35 19.12
N ALA A 2 11.11 27.73 18.02
CA ALA A 2 10.31 26.50 18.10
C ALA A 2 11.23 25.37 18.56
N ASP A 3 10.82 24.63 19.59
CA ASP A 3 11.51 23.43 20.06
C ASP A 3 11.42 22.37 18.95
N ALA A 4 12.53 22.18 18.24
CA ALA A 4 12.64 21.30 17.07
C ALA A 4 12.68 19.81 17.43
N SER A 5 12.41 19.44 18.69
CA SER A 5 12.70 18.09 19.20
C SER A 5 11.50 17.14 19.19
N LYS A 6 10.34 17.55 18.66
CA LYS A 6 9.16 16.69 18.57
C LYS A 6 8.78 16.51 17.11
N LEU A 7 8.97 15.30 16.57
CA LEU A 7 8.41 14.87 15.30
C LEU A 7 7.05 14.22 15.57
N GLN A 8 6.11 14.42 14.65
CA GLN A 8 4.89 13.64 14.57
C GLN A 8 5.10 12.55 13.53
N LEU A 9 4.46 11.41 13.74
CA LEU A 9 4.53 10.29 12.80
C LEU A 9 3.15 10.12 12.17
N LEU A 10 3.13 10.09 10.85
CA LEU A 10 2.01 9.57 10.08
C LEU A 10 2.24 8.08 9.89
N THR A 11 1.42 7.25 10.52
CA THR A 11 1.59 5.80 10.52
C THR A 11 0.42 5.09 9.85
N ALA A 12 0.71 3.92 9.29
CA ALA A 12 -0.30 2.96 8.88
C ALA A 12 0.15 1.54 9.26
N ASP A 13 -0.81 0.76 9.73
CA ASP A 13 -0.62 -0.63 10.11
C ASP A 13 -1.48 -1.51 9.22
N TYR A 14 -0.82 -2.42 8.51
CA TYR A 14 -1.47 -3.49 7.78
C TYR A 14 -1.34 -4.79 8.58
N GLU A 15 -2.48 -5.45 8.76
CA GLU A 15 -2.58 -6.77 9.35
C GLU A 15 -3.43 -7.66 8.44
N GLY A 16 -2.83 -8.73 7.93
CA GLY A 16 -3.49 -9.69 7.05
C GLY A 16 -3.18 -11.13 7.43
N PRO A 17 -3.86 -12.11 6.80
CA PRO A 17 -3.71 -13.53 7.14
C PRO A 17 -2.30 -14.06 6.90
N THR A 18 -1.60 -13.53 5.90
CA THR A 18 -0.27 -14.00 5.45
C THR A 18 0.84 -12.97 5.68
N GLY A 19 0.59 -11.90 6.44
CA GLY A 19 1.62 -10.90 6.71
C GLY A 19 1.16 -9.69 7.53
N LYS A 20 2.14 -8.95 8.05
CA LYS A 20 1.95 -7.67 8.74
C LYS A 20 2.97 -6.66 8.20
N LYS A 21 2.59 -5.39 8.16
CA LYS A 21 3.47 -4.31 7.72
C LYS A 21 3.14 -3.04 8.48
N HIS A 22 4.15 -2.46 9.13
CA HIS A 22 4.09 -1.12 9.69
C HIS A 22 4.76 -0.16 8.70
N MET A 23 4.10 0.97 8.45
CA MET A 23 4.58 2.05 7.59
C MET A 23 4.52 3.35 8.37
N GLN A 24 5.54 4.19 8.23
CA GLN A 24 5.62 5.45 8.96
C GLN A 24 6.34 6.51 8.13
N HIS A 25 5.83 7.75 8.22
CA HIS A 25 6.43 8.94 7.61
C HIS A 25 6.55 10.02 8.68
N GLU A 26 7.73 10.61 8.79
CA GLU A 26 7.96 11.73 9.69
C GLU A 26 7.31 12.99 9.16
N ILE A 27 6.50 13.63 10.00
CA ILE A 27 5.92 14.95 9.76
C ILE A 27 6.37 15.89 10.89
N GLY A 28 6.64 17.14 10.53
CA GLY A 28 7.02 18.15 11.54
C GLY A 28 5.88 18.38 12.54
N VAL A 29 6.21 18.74 13.79
CA VAL A 29 5.18 19.19 14.73
C VAL A 29 4.80 20.64 14.44
N VAL A 30 3.50 20.91 14.45
CA VAL A 30 2.98 22.28 14.42
C VAL A 30 2.65 22.75 15.83
N PRO A 31 3.32 23.81 16.30
CA PRO A 31 2.88 24.55 17.49
C PRO A 31 1.48 25.13 17.29
N SER A 32 0.72 25.30 18.38
CA SER A 32 -0.64 25.84 18.35
C SER A 32 -0.74 27.29 17.87
N ASP A 33 0.37 28.04 17.90
CA ASP A 33 0.41 29.48 17.59
C ASP A 33 1.35 29.79 16.41
N ILE A 34 1.03 29.22 15.24
CA ILE A 34 1.79 29.43 14.00
C ILE A 34 1.10 30.38 13.02
N SER A 35 1.92 31.09 12.24
CA SER A 35 1.46 31.96 11.16
C SER A 35 0.70 31.17 10.09
N THR A 36 -0.11 31.88 9.28
CA THR A 36 -0.81 31.27 8.14
C THR A 36 0.18 30.63 7.15
N THR A 37 1.33 31.25 6.91
CA THR A 37 2.36 30.74 5.99
C THR A 37 2.96 29.42 6.47
N GLU A 38 3.34 29.34 7.74
CA GLU A 38 3.86 28.10 8.35
C GLU A 38 2.81 26.98 8.30
N ARG A 39 1.53 27.33 8.45
CA ARG A 39 0.43 26.38 8.41
C ARG A 39 0.24 25.79 7.01
N VAL A 40 0.32 26.64 6.00
CA VAL A 40 0.26 26.22 4.59
C VAL A 40 1.44 25.31 4.27
N GLN A 41 2.65 25.64 4.71
CA GLN A 41 3.83 24.80 4.52
C GLN A 41 3.68 23.44 5.20
N TYR A 42 3.24 23.42 6.46
CA TYR A 42 2.98 22.16 7.15
C TYR A 42 1.93 21.30 6.43
N LEU A 43 0.81 21.89 6.03
CA LEU A 43 -0.24 21.16 5.32
C LEU A 43 0.24 20.62 3.98
N ALA A 44 1.13 21.34 3.28
CA ALA A 44 1.76 20.85 2.07
C ALA A 44 2.65 19.62 2.35
N VAL A 45 3.50 19.68 3.38
CA VAL A 45 4.34 18.56 3.82
C VAL A 45 3.48 17.35 4.22
N LEU A 46 2.45 17.57 5.03
CA LEU A 46 1.52 16.53 5.45
C LEU A 46 0.84 15.87 4.24
N ARG A 47 0.37 16.67 3.29
CA ARG A 47 -0.25 16.15 2.07
C ARG A 47 0.72 15.29 1.26
N SER A 48 1.96 15.74 1.08
CA SER A 48 2.98 14.95 0.39
C SER A 48 3.29 13.65 1.11
N ALA A 49 3.40 13.67 2.45
CA ALA A 49 3.62 12.46 3.25
C ALA A 49 2.45 11.47 3.12
N VAL A 50 1.20 11.95 3.09
CA VAL A 50 0.02 11.11 2.87
C VAL A 50 0.05 10.44 1.49
N VAL A 51 0.40 11.19 0.43
CA VAL A 51 0.51 10.62 -0.92
C VAL A 51 1.61 9.56 -0.98
N ALA A 52 2.77 9.81 -0.37
CA ALA A 52 3.86 8.84 -0.31
C ALA A 52 3.45 7.56 0.44
N LEU A 53 2.77 7.70 1.59
CA LEU A 53 2.26 6.56 2.35
C LEU A 53 1.22 5.75 1.56
N GLN A 54 0.37 6.43 0.79
CA GLN A 54 -0.59 5.77 -0.10
C GLN A 54 0.11 4.97 -1.20
N GLU A 55 1.13 5.55 -1.85
CA GLU A 55 1.92 4.86 -2.88
C GLU A 55 2.65 3.63 -2.31
N GLU A 56 3.24 3.76 -1.11
CA GLU A 56 3.88 2.66 -0.39
C GLU A 56 2.86 1.54 -0.08
N THR A 57 1.69 1.92 0.41
CA THR A 57 0.60 0.98 0.73
C THR A 57 0.14 0.23 -0.52
N ASN A 58 -0.12 0.95 -1.62
CA ASN A 58 -0.55 0.34 -2.87
C ASN A 58 0.50 -0.63 -3.41
N THR A 59 1.77 -0.20 -3.43
CA THR A 59 2.90 -1.05 -3.86
C THR A 59 2.98 -2.33 -3.02
N PHE A 60 2.87 -2.18 -1.70
CA PHE A 60 2.90 -3.32 -0.78
C PHE A 60 1.74 -4.29 -1.03
N LEU A 61 0.51 -3.77 -1.16
CA LEU A 61 -0.67 -4.61 -1.38
C LEU A 61 -0.63 -5.32 -2.74
N THR A 62 -0.23 -4.62 -3.82
CA THR A 62 -0.08 -5.24 -5.14
C THR A 62 0.92 -6.39 -5.09
N ARG A 63 2.08 -6.18 -4.46
CA ARG A 63 3.08 -7.24 -4.28
C ARG A 63 2.52 -8.41 -3.46
N LYS A 64 1.81 -8.13 -2.37
CA LYS A 64 1.20 -9.19 -1.53
C LYS A 64 0.16 -9.99 -2.30
N MET A 65 -0.64 -9.35 -3.15
CA MET A 65 -1.58 -10.05 -4.02
C MET A 65 -0.88 -10.96 -5.02
N GLU A 66 0.23 -10.53 -5.62
CA GLU A 66 1.03 -11.35 -6.52
C GLU A 66 1.64 -12.56 -5.80
N GLU A 67 2.20 -12.35 -4.61
CA GLU A 67 2.74 -13.41 -3.75
C GLU A 67 1.64 -14.41 -3.36
N ASP A 68 0.49 -13.92 -2.89
CA ASP A 68 -0.62 -14.77 -2.48
C ASP A 68 -1.19 -15.55 -3.69
N ASN A 69 -1.29 -14.94 -4.88
CA ASN A 69 -1.75 -15.62 -6.10
C ASN A 69 -0.79 -16.75 -6.53
N GLN A 70 0.54 -16.52 -6.46
CA GLN A 70 1.53 -17.57 -6.74
C GLN A 70 1.42 -18.73 -5.75
N THR A 71 1.14 -18.45 -4.48
CA THR A 71 0.95 -19.52 -3.46
C THR A 71 -0.38 -20.24 -3.62
N ALA A 72 -1.43 -19.58 -4.11
CA ALA A 72 -2.74 -20.18 -4.38
C ALA A 72 -2.73 -21.05 -5.65
N SER A 73 -2.10 -20.59 -6.74
CA SER A 73 -1.91 -21.36 -7.99
C SER A 73 -0.92 -22.53 -7.84
N GLY A 74 -0.26 -22.68 -6.68
CA GLY A 74 0.55 -23.87 -6.36
C GLY A 74 -0.24 -25.19 -6.25
N ASN A 75 -1.58 -25.14 -6.30
CA ASN A 75 -2.45 -26.33 -6.28
C ASN A 75 -3.38 -26.49 -7.50
N VAL A 76 -3.37 -25.56 -8.45
CA VAL A 76 -4.11 -25.74 -9.70
C VAL A 76 -3.18 -25.37 -10.83
N ASP A 77 -2.88 -26.37 -11.65
CA ASP A 77 -2.13 -26.29 -12.88
C ASP A 77 -2.89 -25.39 -13.87
N ASP A 78 -2.85 -24.07 -13.67
CA ASP A 78 -3.48 -23.06 -14.53
C ASP A 78 -3.02 -23.24 -16.00
N LYS A 79 -1.82 -23.82 -16.21
CA LYS A 79 -1.31 -24.21 -17.51
C LYS A 79 -2.11 -25.32 -18.19
N LYS A 80 -2.62 -26.30 -17.43
CA LYS A 80 -3.48 -27.37 -17.96
C LYS A 80 -4.89 -26.88 -18.32
N GLU A 81 -5.42 -25.90 -17.59
CA GLU A 81 -6.73 -25.33 -17.91
C GLU A 81 -6.68 -24.43 -19.16
N GLU A 82 -5.55 -23.75 -19.43
CA GLU A 82 -5.35 -23.00 -20.68
C GLU A 82 -5.20 -23.92 -21.92
N GLU A 83 -4.57 -25.09 -21.79
CA GLU A 83 -4.40 -26.05 -22.90
C GLU A 83 -5.72 -26.69 -23.34
N ASN A 84 -6.72 -26.75 -22.46
CA ASN A 84 -8.03 -27.36 -22.76
C ASN A 84 -9.07 -26.34 -23.29
N TYR A 85 -8.69 -25.08 -23.46
CA TYR A 85 -9.57 -24.01 -23.93
C TYR A 85 -9.72 -23.94 -25.46
N GLY A 86 -9.18 -24.95 -26.18
CA GLY A 86 -9.15 -25.02 -27.65
C GLY A 86 -9.70 -26.31 -28.28
N GLU A 87 -10.09 -27.31 -27.49
CA GLU A 87 -10.87 -28.45 -28.00
C GLU A 87 -12.35 -28.21 -27.69
N GLU A 88 -13.08 -27.60 -28.63
CA GLU A 88 -14.53 -27.82 -28.65
C GLU A 88 -14.73 -29.31 -28.91
N VAL A 89 -15.11 -30.05 -27.87
CA VAL A 89 -15.65 -31.41 -28.04
C VAL A 89 -17.02 -31.24 -28.69
N VAL A 90 -17.02 -31.05 -30.01
CA VAL A 90 -18.22 -31.12 -30.83
C VAL A 90 -18.65 -32.58 -30.81
N ASP A 91 -19.53 -32.91 -29.85
CA ASP A 91 -20.25 -34.18 -29.84
C ASP A 91 -21.28 -34.13 -30.98
N ASP A 92 -20.87 -34.60 -32.16
CA ASP A 92 -21.76 -34.83 -33.31
C ASP A 92 -22.69 -36.02 -32.95
N SER A 93 -23.97 -35.74 -32.74
CA SER A 93 -25.06 -36.72 -32.57
C SER A 93 -26.18 -36.48 -33.57
#